data_AF-A0A401PR92-F1
#
_entry.id   AF-A0A401PR92-F1
#
_cell.length_a   1.000
_cell.length_b   1.000
_cell.length_c   1.000
_cell.angle_alpha   90.00
_cell.angle_beta   90.00
_cell.angle_gamma   90.00
#
_symmetry.space_group_name_H-M   'P 1'
#
loop_
_entity.id
_entity.type
_entity.pdbx_description
1 polymer ?
#
loop_
_entity_poly.entity_id
_entity_poly.type
_entity_poly.pdbx_seq_one_letter_code
_entity_poly.pdbx_strand_id
1 'polypeptide(L)'
;MAQLYYKKVNYSPYIDRIPLQIVRAENELSLEEKAYLNAVEKGDYASVKQALEEAEIYFNININCTDPLGRSALLIAIENENLEIMELLLSFSIYVGDALLYAIRKEVVGAVELLLHYRKPSGEKQVINLLTNCQHA
;
A
#
# COMPACT_ATOMS: atom_id res chain seq x y z
N MET A 1 62.94 -23.13 25.07
CA MET A 1 61.92 -23.68 24.13
C MET A 1 60.56 -23.75 24.81
N ALA A 2 59.70 -22.71 24.70
CA ALA A 2 58.23 -22.79 24.85
C ALA A 2 57.50 -21.41 24.89
N GLN A 3 58.05 -20.33 24.29
CA GLN A 3 57.38 -19.01 24.28
C GLN A 3 56.81 -18.59 22.91
N LEU A 4 56.80 -19.48 21.90
CA LEU A 4 56.41 -19.14 20.52
C LEU A 4 54.95 -19.48 20.16
N TYR A 5 54.10 -19.86 21.12
CA TYR A 5 52.75 -20.36 20.82
C TYR A 5 51.60 -19.71 21.61
N TYR A 6 51.78 -18.47 22.08
CA TYR A 6 50.63 -17.68 22.55
C TYR A 6 50.50 -16.39 21.75
N LYS A 7 49.98 -16.53 20.53
CA LYS A 7 49.42 -15.40 19.78
C LYS A 7 48.20 -14.94 20.57
N LYS A 8 48.28 -13.79 21.24
CA LYS A 8 47.10 -13.14 21.83
C LYS A 8 46.04 -13.04 20.74
N VAL A 9 45.01 -13.87 20.85
CA VAL A 9 43.80 -13.72 20.04
C VAL A 9 43.21 -12.40 20.50
N ASN A 10 43.19 -11.41 19.60
CA ASN A 10 42.40 -10.21 19.81
C ASN A 10 40.95 -10.70 19.88
N TYR A 11 40.44 -10.91 21.09
CA TYR A 11 39.03 -11.10 21.35
C TYR A 11 38.35 -9.78 21.03
N SER A 12 38.04 -9.55 19.74
CA SER A 12 36.93 -8.69 19.40
C SER A 12 35.67 -9.44 19.86
N PRO A 13 34.83 -8.90 20.75
CA PRO A 13 33.63 -9.56 21.28
C PRO A 13 32.52 -9.75 20.23
N TYR A 14 32.88 -9.68 18.95
CA TYR A 14 32.03 -9.76 17.77
C TYR A 14 32.43 -10.90 16.81
N ILE A 15 33.48 -11.68 17.10
CA ILE A 15 33.94 -12.78 16.21
C ILE A 15 32.95 -13.94 16.14
N ASP A 16 32.11 -14.13 17.16
CA ASP A 16 31.14 -15.24 17.22
C ASP A 16 29.75 -14.86 16.65
N ARG A 17 29.61 -13.70 15.99
CA ARG A 17 28.31 -13.26 15.45
C ARG A 17 28.16 -13.73 14.02
N ILE A 18 27.13 -14.54 13.78
CA ILE A 18 26.65 -14.85 12.43
C ILE A 18 26.13 -13.53 11.81
N PRO A 19 26.67 -13.07 10.66
CA PRO A 19 26.17 -11.85 10.03
C PRO A 19 24.74 -12.07 9.55
N LEU A 20 23.80 -11.26 10.06
CA LEU A 20 22.43 -11.24 9.56
C LEU A 20 22.41 -10.48 8.24
N GLN A 21 22.19 -11.20 7.14
CA GLN A 21 22.01 -10.63 5.82
C GLN A 21 20.51 -10.66 5.46
N ILE A 22 20.01 -9.57 4.88
CA ILE A 22 18.65 -9.55 4.31
C ILE A 22 18.66 -10.48 3.10
N VAL A 23 18.05 -11.67 3.25
CA VAL A 23 18.02 -12.72 2.22
C VAL A 23 17.04 -12.37 1.10
N ARG A 24 16.04 -11.53 1.39
CA ARG A 24 15.06 -11.02 0.43
C ARG A 24 14.88 -9.52 0.68
N ALA A 25 15.44 -8.70 -0.20
CA ALA A 25 15.16 -7.27 -0.22
C ALA A 25 13.91 -7.06 -1.09
N GLU A 26 12.90 -6.40 -0.53
CA GLU A 26 11.76 -5.92 -1.32
C GLU A 26 12.14 -4.64 -2.08
N ASN A 27 11.29 -4.22 -3.01
CA ASN A 27 11.50 -2.98 -3.76
C ASN A 27 11.68 -1.80 -2.79
N GLU A 28 12.79 -1.07 -2.93
CA GLU A 28 13.02 0.12 -2.14
C GLU A 28 12.10 1.25 -2.62
N LEU A 29 11.13 1.61 -1.78
CA LEU A 29 10.28 2.78 -1.99
C LEU A 29 11.11 4.07 -2.02
N SER A 30 10.76 4.98 -2.93
CA SER A 30 11.28 6.34 -2.95
C SER A 30 10.96 7.08 -1.65
N LEU A 31 11.74 8.12 -1.33
CA LEU A 31 11.47 8.98 -0.16
C LEU A 31 10.06 9.59 -0.24
N GLU A 32 9.61 9.94 -1.45
CA GLU A 32 8.29 10.52 -1.70
C GLU A 32 7.18 9.49 -1.51
N GLU A 33 7.36 8.26 -2.00
CA GLU A 33 6.42 7.16 -1.80
C GLU A 33 6.29 6.81 -0.31
N LYS A 34 7.41 6.81 0.44
CA LYS A 34 7.39 6.62 1.89
C LYS A 34 6.66 7.76 2.61
N ALA A 35 6.85 9.00 2.17
CA ALA A 35 6.16 10.15 2.73
C ALA A 35 4.64 10.07 2.47
N TYR A 36 4.25 9.67 1.26
CA TYR A 36 2.86 9.43 0.88
C TYR A 36 2.21 8.35 1.74
N LEU A 37 2.81 7.16 1.86
CA LEU A 37 2.26 6.07 2.69
C LEU A 37 2.18 6.45 4.18
N ASN A 38 3.15 7.20 4.69
CA ASN A 38 3.13 7.73 6.06
C ASN A 38 2.01 8.77 6.27
N ALA A 39 1.75 9.63 5.27
CA ALA A 39 0.64 10.57 5.33
C ALA A 39 -0.72 9.85 5.39
N VAL A 40 -0.88 8.77 4.62
CA VAL A 40 -2.08 7.90 4.66
C VAL A 40 -2.20 7.22 6.03
N GLU A 41 -1.11 6.68 6.57
CA GLU A 41 -1.10 6.03 7.89
C GLU A 41 -1.47 7.01 9.02
N LYS A 42 -1.05 8.27 8.92
CA LYS A 42 -1.41 9.34 9.87
C LYS A 42 -2.83 9.88 9.68
N GLY A 43 -3.47 9.62 8.55
CA GLY A 43 -4.78 10.17 8.24
C GLY A 43 -4.74 11.64 7.76
N ASP A 44 -3.61 12.13 7.25
CA ASP A 44 -3.48 13.52 6.78
C ASP A 44 -4.02 13.69 5.35
N TYR A 45 -5.29 14.06 5.25
CA TYR A 45 -5.98 14.26 3.98
C TYR A 45 -5.29 15.27 3.05
N ALA A 46 -4.81 16.40 3.59
CA ALA A 46 -4.25 17.48 2.78
C ALA A 46 -2.95 17.04 2.08
N SER A 47 -2.07 16.40 2.84
CA SER A 47 -0.80 15.86 2.34
C SER A 47 -1.02 14.74 1.33
N VAL A 48 -1.98 13.85 1.58
CA VAL A 48 -2.32 12.75 0.64
C VAL A 48 -2.87 13.31 -0.67
N LYS A 49 -3.77 14.29 -0.61
CA LYS A 49 -4.34 14.93 -1.80
C LYS A 49 -3.27 15.62 -2.63
N GLN A 50 -2.38 16.38 -1.99
CA GLN A 50 -1.28 17.05 -2.68
C GLN A 50 -0.37 16.04 -3.38
N ALA A 51 0.00 14.95 -2.70
CA ALA A 51 0.83 13.90 -3.29
C ALA A 51 0.17 13.22 -4.51
N LEU A 52 -1.15 13.01 -4.47
CA LEU A 52 -1.90 12.44 -5.60
C LEU A 52 -1.96 13.41 -6.79
N GLU A 53 -2.22 14.69 -6.55
CA GLU A 53 -2.22 15.73 -7.59
C GLU A 53 -0.84 15.89 -8.23
N GLU A 54 0.23 15.89 -7.42
CA GLU A 54 1.61 15.94 -7.91
C GLU A 54 1.97 14.68 -8.72
N ALA A 55 1.46 13.51 -8.32
CA ALA A 55 1.65 12.26 -9.05
C ALA A 55 0.99 12.28 -10.44
N GLU A 56 -0.18 12.90 -10.60
CA GLU A 56 -0.84 13.04 -11.91
C GLU A 56 -0.06 13.97 -12.87
N ILE A 57 0.56 15.02 -12.33
CA ILE A 57 1.26 16.03 -13.14
C ILE A 57 2.68 15.57 -13.50
N TYR A 58 3.42 15.07 -12.51
CA TYR A 58 4.85 14.82 -12.62
C TYR A 58 5.21 13.34 -12.74
N PHE A 59 4.28 12.42 -12.48
CA PHE A 59 4.50 10.96 -12.48
C PHE A 59 5.68 10.52 -11.59
N ASN A 60 5.99 11.29 -10.55
CA ASN A 60 7.16 11.07 -9.69
C ASN A 60 6.93 9.98 -8.63
N ILE A 61 5.65 9.69 -8.33
CA ILE A 61 5.23 8.76 -7.29
C ILE A 61 4.31 7.70 -7.92
N ASN A 62 4.55 6.43 -7.61
CA ASN A 62 3.59 5.38 -7.94
C ASN A 62 2.46 5.35 -6.90
N ILE A 63 1.23 5.68 -7.32
CA ILE A 63 0.04 5.70 -6.46
C ILE A 63 -0.27 4.31 -5.88
N ASN A 64 0.11 3.24 -6.60
CA ASN A 64 -0.11 1.84 -6.20
C ASN A 64 1.10 1.24 -5.45
N CYS A 65 1.97 2.08 -4.88
CA CYS A 65 3.10 1.62 -4.10
C CYS A 65 2.65 0.81 -2.86
N THR A 66 3.51 -0.12 -2.44
CA THR A 66 3.25 -1.01 -1.30
C THR A 66 4.37 -0.88 -0.29
N ASP A 67 4.00 -0.83 1.00
CA ASP A 67 4.94 -0.92 2.12
C ASP A 67 5.82 -2.19 2.03
N PRO A 68 6.94 -2.26 2.75
CA PRO A 68 7.73 -3.50 2.94
C PRO A 68 6.95 -4.65 3.61
N LEU A 69 5.70 -4.41 4.02
CA LEU A 69 4.75 -5.40 4.53
C LEU A 69 3.73 -5.83 3.46
N GLY A 70 3.85 -5.32 2.23
CA GLY A 70 2.91 -5.57 1.13
C GLY A 70 1.57 -4.84 1.23
N ARG A 71 1.44 -3.84 2.12
CA ARG A 71 0.20 -3.05 2.25
C ARG A 71 0.20 -1.89 1.26
N SER A 72 -0.87 -1.71 0.50
CA SER A 72 -1.09 -0.52 -0.32
C SER A 72 -1.70 0.61 0.50
N ALA A 73 -1.64 1.84 -0.01
CA ALA A 73 -2.30 3.00 0.59
C ALA A 73 -3.79 2.74 0.91
N LEU A 74 -4.51 2.06 0.01
CA LEU A 74 -5.92 1.74 0.22
C LEU A 74 -6.12 0.77 1.38
N LEU A 75 -5.26 -0.24 1.52
CA LEU A 75 -5.34 -1.19 2.64
C LEU A 75 -5.06 -0.52 3.98
N ILE A 76 -4.09 0.40 4.03
CA ILE A 76 -3.77 1.19 5.22
C ILE A 76 -4.97 2.08 5.60
N ALA A 77 -5.59 2.74 4.62
CA ALA A 77 -6.79 3.56 4.86
C ALA A 77 -7.96 2.73 5.41
N ILE A 78 -8.14 1.50 4.94
CA ILE A 78 -9.15 0.56 5.46
C ILE A 78 -8.81 0.12 6.88
N GLU A 79 -7.54 -0.21 7.18
CA GLU A 79 -7.10 -0.59 8.53
C GLU A 79 -7.37 0.51 9.56
N ASN A 80 -7.22 1.76 9.15
CA ASN A 80 -7.46 2.94 9.99
C ASN A 80 -8.92 3.42 9.97
N GLU A 81 -9.81 2.75 9.23
CA GLU A 81 -11.22 3.12 9.06
C GLU A 81 -11.42 4.57 8.56
N ASN A 82 -10.45 5.12 7.82
CA ASN A 82 -10.51 6.50 7.33
C ASN A 82 -11.22 6.55 5.97
N LEU A 83 -12.55 6.69 6.02
CA LEU A 83 -13.41 6.72 4.84
C LEU A 83 -13.10 7.90 3.90
N GLU A 84 -12.74 9.07 4.42
CA GLU A 84 -12.45 10.26 3.60
C GLU A 84 -11.23 10.04 2.71
N ILE A 85 -10.17 9.44 3.26
CA ILE A 85 -8.98 9.09 2.48
C ILE A 85 -9.28 7.96 1.51
N MET A 86 -10.11 6.98 1.89
CA MET A 86 -10.54 5.94 0.95
C MET A 86 -11.27 6.52 -0.26
N GLU A 87 -12.23 7.43 -0.05
CA GLU A 87 -12.96 8.10 -1.13
C GLU A 87 -12.01 8.88 -2.04
N LEU A 88 -11.06 9.61 -1.44
CA LEU A 88 -10.00 10.31 -2.17
C LEU A 88 -9.20 9.34 -3.04
N LEU A 89 -8.64 8.27 -2.47
CA LEU A 89 -7.85 7.29 -3.21
C LEU A 89 -8.65 6.62 -4.35
N LEU A 90 -9.92 6.32 -4.12
CA LEU A 90 -10.82 5.76 -5.13
C LEU A 90 -11.13 6.75 -6.25
N SER A 91 -11.25 8.05 -5.94
CA SER A 91 -11.45 9.10 -6.96
C SER A 91 -10.26 9.19 -7.95
N PHE A 92 -9.04 8.95 -7.47
CA PHE A 92 -7.82 8.88 -8.29
C PHE A 92 -7.61 7.52 -8.96
N SER A 93 -8.65 6.66 -9.00
CA SER A 93 -8.65 5.38 -9.70
C SER A 93 -7.53 4.42 -9.28
N ILE A 94 -7.20 4.37 -7.98
CA ILE A 94 -6.21 3.44 -7.43
C ILE A 94 -6.58 1.97 -7.69
N TYR A 95 -5.58 1.09 -7.72
CA TYR A 95 -5.80 -0.34 -7.83
C TYR A 95 -6.46 -0.91 -6.56
N VAL A 96 -7.69 -1.39 -6.71
CA VAL A 96 -8.49 -1.92 -5.59
C VAL A 96 -8.01 -3.33 -5.17
N GLY A 97 -7.59 -4.17 -6.11
CA GLY A 97 -7.06 -5.50 -5.81
C GLY A 97 -7.97 -6.35 -4.92
N ASP A 98 -7.43 -6.78 -3.78
CA ASP A 98 -8.10 -7.58 -2.76
C ASP A 98 -8.68 -6.74 -1.60
N ALA A 99 -8.75 -5.41 -1.74
CA ALA A 99 -9.19 -4.49 -0.69
C ALA A 99 -10.61 -4.79 -0.18
N LEU A 100 -11.52 -5.25 -1.03
CA LEU A 100 -12.86 -5.65 -0.60
C LEU A 100 -12.83 -6.87 0.33
N LEU A 101 -12.04 -7.89 -0.03
CA LEU A 101 -11.87 -9.07 0.83
C LEU A 101 -11.19 -8.69 2.14
N TYR A 102 -10.22 -7.78 2.07
CA TYR A 102 -9.54 -7.24 3.25
C TYR A 102 -10.52 -6.51 4.19
N ALA A 103 -11.38 -5.64 3.65
CA ALA A 103 -12.37 -4.88 4.41
C ALA A 103 -13.39 -5.81 5.10
N ILE A 104 -13.85 -6.87 4.42
CA ILE A 104 -14.72 -7.89 5.01
C ILE A 104 -14.02 -8.60 6.17
N ARG A 105 -12.76 -9.02 5.98
CA ARG A 105 -11.98 -9.69 7.03
C ARG A 105 -11.75 -8.80 8.26
N LYS A 106 -11.70 -7.49 8.07
CA LYS A 106 -11.59 -6.49 9.14
C LYS A 106 -12.94 -6.02 9.70
N GLU A 107 -14.05 -6.47 9.14
CA GLU A 107 -15.41 -6.13 9.55
C GLU A 107 -15.73 -4.62 9.47
N VAL A 108 -15.04 -3.89 8.58
CA VAL A 108 -15.23 -2.44 8.40
C VAL A 108 -16.39 -2.18 7.46
N VAL A 109 -17.59 -2.01 8.00
CA VAL A 109 -18.83 -1.89 7.21
C VAL A 109 -18.79 -0.69 6.25
N GLY A 110 -18.34 0.47 6.70
CA GLY A 110 -18.27 1.68 5.86
C GLY A 110 -17.34 1.51 4.65
N ALA A 111 -16.19 0.86 4.86
CA ALA A 111 -15.25 0.54 3.78
C ALA A 111 -15.89 -0.42 2.76
N VAL A 112 -16.60 -1.45 3.23
CA VAL A 112 -17.30 -2.40 2.37
C VAL A 112 -18.39 -1.70 1.56
N GLU A 113 -19.19 -0.84 2.19
CA GLU A 113 -20.23 -0.07 1.48
C GLU A 113 -19.62 0.82 0.40
N LEU A 114 -18.57 1.59 0.72
CA LEU A 114 -17.90 2.44 -0.27
C LEU A 114 -17.35 1.63 -1.44
N LEU A 115 -16.66 0.51 -1.16
CA LEU A 115 -16.08 -0.34 -2.20
C LEU A 115 -17.13 -1.03 -3.08
N LEU A 116 -18.30 -1.36 -2.54
CA LEU A 116 -19.42 -1.94 -3.32
C LEU A 116 -20.12 -0.90 -4.20
N HIS A 117 -20.23 0.35 -3.74
CA HIS A 117 -20.80 1.45 -4.53
C HIS A 117 -19.80 2.05 -5.52
N TYR A 118 -18.50 1.81 -5.32
CA TYR A 118 -17.46 2.31 -6.20
C TYR A 118 -17.57 1.69 -7.59
N ARG A 119 -17.89 2.52 -8.56
CA ARG A 119 -17.91 2.15 -9.97
C ARG A 119 -16.68 2.73 -10.64
N LYS A 120 -15.72 1.85 -10.99
CA LYS A 120 -14.54 2.27 -11.76
C LYS A 120 -15.01 3.06 -12.99
N PRO A 121 -14.59 4.32 -13.17
CA PRO A 121 -14.96 5.11 -14.35
C PRO A 121 -14.35 4.42 -15.56
N SER A 122 -15.15 3.57 -16.18
CA SER A 122 -14.74 2.76 -17.32
C SER A 122 -14.73 3.72 -18.50
N GLY A 123 -13.58 3.93 -19.15
CA GLY A 123 -13.50 4.62 -20.45
C GLY A 123 -14.19 3.86 -21.59
N GLU A 124 -15.12 2.97 -21.27
CA GLU A 124 -15.83 2.11 -22.21
C GLU A 124 -17.32 2.28 -21.99
N LYS A 125 -17.99 2.70 -23.06
CA LYS A 125 -19.44 2.82 -23.18
C LYS A 125 -20.08 1.57 -22.60
N GLN A 126 -20.72 1.71 -21.44
CA GLN A 126 -21.63 0.69 -20.95
C GLN A 126 -22.74 0.53 -21.99
N VAL A 127 -22.71 -0.59 -22.71
CA VAL A 127 -23.94 -1.10 -23.31
C VAL A 127 -24.78 -1.56 -22.13
N ILE A 128 -25.62 -0.64 -21.64
CA ILE A 128 -26.67 -0.96 -20.68
C ILE A 128 -27.45 -2.11 -21.33
N ASN A 129 -27.45 -3.27 -20.70
CA ASN A 129 -28.34 -4.37 -21.05
C ASN A 129 -29.78 -3.92 -20.84
N LEU A 130 -30.34 -3.22 -21.83
CA LEU A 130 -31.74 -2.80 -21.93
C LEU A 130 -32.65 -3.95 -22.43
N LEU A 131 -32.22 -5.21 -22.29
CA LEU A 131 -32.93 -6.36 -22.85
C LEU A 131 -33.64 -7.26 -21.82
N THR A 132 -33.66 -6.92 -20.53
CA THR A 132 -34.34 -7.76 -19.52
C THR A 132 -35.76 -7.33 -19.15
N ASN A 133 -36.35 -6.30 -19.78
CA ASN A 133 -37.69 -5.81 -19.41
C ASN A 133 -38.80 -5.97 -20.48
N CYS A 134 -38.64 -6.81 -21.50
CA CYS A 134 -39.71 -7.02 -22.52
C CYS A 134 -40.18 -8.47 -22.71
N GLN A 135 -39.91 -9.39 -21.78
CA GLN A 135 -40.48 -10.74 -21.84
C GLN A 135 -41.26 -11.04 -20.56
N HIS A 136 -42.44 -10.44 -20.42
CA HIS A 136 -43.64 -11.03 -19.78
C HIS A 136 -44.83 -10.09 -20.07
N ALA A 137 -45.41 -10.25 -21.26
CA ALA A 137 -46.77 -9.88 -21.59
C ALA A 137 -47.40 -11.07 -22.34
#